data_AF-A0A0F3K3H8-F1
#
_entry.id   AF-A0A0F3K3H8-F1
#
_cell.length_a   1.000
_cell.length_b   1.000
_cell.length_c   1.000
_cell.angle_alpha   90.00
_cell.angle_beta   90.00
_cell.angle_gamma   90.00
#
_symmetry.space_group_name_H-M   'P 1'
#
loop_
_entity.id
_entity.type
_entity.pdbx_description
1 polymer ?
#
loop_
_entity_poly.entity_id
_entity_poly.type
_entity_poly.pdbx_seq_one_letter_code
_entity_poly.pdbx_strand_id
1 'polypeptide(L)'
;MSRYDTFHPVARLLHWLMAAMILAMLFIGAGMVSTLAEKHATLVAIHRPLGMCIFVLALVRLGFRLVHRPPPLPADLPAWQKLAATGSHWLLYALMILMPLIGWGMLSAGKYPVLMGGGFVLPPILPQDPALFAWLREAHR
;
A
#
# COMPACT_ATOMS: atom_id res chain seq x y z
N MET A 1 15.21 27.30 -15.11
CA MET A 1 14.88 26.17 -14.21
C MET A 1 16.15 25.44 -13.88
N SER A 2 16.57 25.49 -12.61
CA SER A 2 17.71 24.71 -12.15
C SER A 2 17.29 23.24 -12.06
N ARG A 3 18.26 22.32 -12.16
CA ARG A 3 18.03 20.87 -11.99
C ARG A 3 17.45 20.50 -10.61
N TYR A 4 17.41 21.46 -9.67
CA TYR A 4 16.88 21.32 -8.31
C TYR A 4 15.39 21.69 -8.18
N ASP A 5 14.76 22.19 -9.25
CA ASP A 5 13.35 22.62 -9.22
C ASP A 5 12.37 21.48 -9.59
N THR A 6 12.90 20.28 -9.89
CA THR A 6 12.11 19.17 -10.45
C THR A 6 12.34 17.86 -9.70
N PHE A 7 11.30 17.04 -9.60
CA PHE A 7 11.39 15.72 -8.96
C PHE A 7 12.30 14.77 -9.74
N HIS A 8 13.09 14.00 -9.01
CA HIS A 8 13.93 12.95 -9.59
C HIS A 8 13.10 12.02 -10.49
N PRO A 9 13.58 11.63 -11.69
CA PRO A 9 12.81 10.79 -12.61
C PRO A 9 12.30 9.48 -11.99
N VAL A 10 13.14 8.83 -11.18
CA VAL A 10 12.76 7.61 -10.42
C VAL A 10 11.63 7.89 -9.41
N ALA A 11 11.66 9.04 -8.73
CA ALA A 11 10.59 9.41 -7.80
C ALA A 11 9.26 9.62 -8.51
N ARG A 12 9.27 10.22 -9.71
CA ARG A 12 8.07 10.38 -10.55
C ARG A 12 7.54 9.03 -11.04
N LEU A 13 8.43 8.16 -11.52
CA LEU A 13 8.06 6.81 -11.95
C LEU A 13 7.41 6.02 -10.82
N LEU A 14 8.07 5.97 -9.65
CA LEU A 14 7.53 5.30 -8.46
C LEU A 14 6.19 5.91 -8.04
N HIS A 15 6.03 7.23 -8.10
CA HIS A 15 4.77 7.87 -7.75
C HIS A 15 3.62 7.44 -8.66
N TRP A 16 3.79 7.51 -9.98
CA TRP A 16 2.75 7.15 -10.93
C TRP A 16 2.45 5.65 -10.94
N LEU A 17 3.48 4.82 -10.78
CA LEU A 17 3.31 3.37 -10.62
C LEU A 17 2.46 3.06 -9.37
N MET A 18 2.80 3.66 -8.23
CA MET A 18 2.02 3.51 -6.99
C MET A 18 0.58 3.99 -7.17
N ALA A 19 0.38 5.15 -7.81
CA ALA A 19 -0.96 5.69 -8.05
C ALA A 19 -1.83 4.72 -8.86
N ALA A 20 -1.29 4.16 -9.95
CA ALA A 20 -1.99 3.18 -10.77
C ALA A 20 -2.32 1.90 -9.99
N MET A 21 -1.36 1.37 -9.22
CA MET A 21 -1.56 0.14 -8.43
C MET A 21 -2.57 0.34 -7.30
N ILE A 22 -2.52 1.46 -6.58
CA ILE A 22 -3.47 1.79 -5.51
C ILE A 22 -4.87 1.96 -6.08
N LEU A 23 -5.00 2.67 -7.20
CA LEU A 23 -6.30 2.85 -7.85
C LEU A 23 -6.89 1.50 -8.29
N ALA A 24 -6.09 0.63 -8.91
CA ALA A 24 -6.51 -0.73 -9.23
C ALA A 24 -6.93 -1.52 -7.97
N MET A 25 -6.15 -1.42 -6.89
CA MET A 25 -6.41 -2.09 -5.61
C MET A 25 -7.74 -1.63 -4.98
N LEU A 26 -8.09 -0.34 -5.06
CA LEU A 26 -9.37 0.19 -4.58
C LEU A 26 -10.55 -0.43 -5.34
N PHE A 27 -10.48 -0.50 -6.67
CA PHE A 27 -11.54 -1.13 -7.47
C PHE A 27 -11.63 -2.64 -7.26
N ILE A 28 -10.49 -3.33 -7.12
CA ILE A 28 -10.46 -4.77 -6.80
C ILE A 28 -11.08 -5.00 -5.43
N GLY A 29 -10.72 -4.22 -4.42
CA GLY A 29 -11.29 -4.30 -3.07
C GLY A 29 -12.80 -4.06 -3.05
N ALA A 30 -13.26 -2.99 -3.71
CA ALA A 30 -14.70 -2.72 -3.87
C ALA A 30 -15.42 -3.86 -4.62
N GLY A 31 -14.78 -4.42 -5.65
CA GLY A 31 -15.27 -5.59 -6.37
C GLY A 31 -15.39 -6.83 -5.48
N MET A 32 -14.45 -7.06 -4.58
CA MET A 32 -14.51 -8.19 -3.63
C MET A 32 -15.69 -8.06 -2.67
N VAL A 33 -16.02 -6.85 -2.23
CA VAL A 33 -17.16 -6.63 -1.32
C VAL A 33 -18.51 -6.79 -2.04
N SER A 34 -18.55 -6.58 -3.36
CA SER A 34 -19.78 -6.56 -4.17
C SER A 34 -20.01 -7.79 -5.05
N THR A 35 -19.09 -8.77 -5.05
CA THR A 35 -19.19 -9.99 -5.89
C THR A 35 -19.23 -11.27 -5.06
N LEU A 36 -19.81 -12.32 -5.63
CA LEU A 36 -19.95 -13.64 -5.00
C LEU A 36 -19.24 -14.73 -5.83
N ALA A 37 -19.06 -15.90 -5.22
CA ALA A 37 -18.60 -17.14 -5.86
C ALA A 37 -17.25 -16.98 -6.62
N GLU A 38 -17.16 -17.39 -7.87
CA GLU A 38 -15.90 -17.51 -8.63
C GLU A 38 -15.20 -16.17 -8.88
N LYS A 39 -15.97 -15.10 -9.09
CA LYS A 39 -15.41 -13.75 -9.31
C LYS A 39 -14.69 -13.24 -8.07
N HIS A 40 -15.26 -13.50 -6.88
CA HIS A 40 -14.62 -13.14 -5.61
C HIS A 40 -13.28 -13.87 -5.44
N ALA A 41 -13.22 -15.18 -5.72
CA ALA A 41 -11.98 -15.95 -5.61
C ALA A 41 -10.88 -15.41 -6.54
N THR A 42 -11.23 -15.09 -7.79
CA THR A 42 -10.31 -14.47 -8.75
C THR A 42 -9.79 -13.12 -8.26
N LEU A 43 -10.67 -12.25 -7.77
CA LEU A 43 -10.28 -10.94 -7.25
C LEU A 43 -9.35 -11.07 -6.04
N VAL A 44 -9.62 -11.99 -5.12
CA VAL A 44 -8.74 -12.28 -3.97
C VAL A 44 -7.37 -12.78 -4.43
N ALA A 45 -7.32 -13.64 -5.44
CA ALA A 45 -6.07 -14.18 -5.99
C ALA A 45 -5.17 -13.09 -6.61
N ILE A 46 -5.77 -12.00 -7.14
CA ILE A 46 -5.04 -10.84 -7.66
C ILE A 46 -4.71 -9.85 -6.53
N HIS A 47 -5.65 -9.63 -5.61
CA HIS A 47 -5.54 -8.67 -4.52
C HIS A 47 -4.34 -8.95 -3.61
N ARG A 48 -4.14 -10.21 -3.20
CA ARG A 48 -3.05 -10.59 -2.28
C ARG A 48 -1.64 -10.25 -2.83
N PRO A 49 -1.24 -10.73 -4.02
CA PRO A 49 0.08 -10.40 -4.56
C PRO A 49 0.20 -8.92 -4.92
N LEU A 50 -0.86 -8.29 -5.43
CA LEU A 50 -0.83 -6.85 -5.74
C LEU A 50 -0.59 -6.01 -4.47
N GLY A 51 -1.28 -6.31 -3.37
CA GLY A 51 -1.08 -5.65 -2.08
C GLY A 51 0.35 -5.81 -1.55
N MET A 52 0.94 -6.99 -1.74
CA MET A 52 2.33 -7.22 -1.35
C MET A 52 3.33 -6.47 -2.24
N CYS A 53 3.06 -6.37 -3.55
CA CYS A 53 3.84 -5.54 -4.45
C CYS A 53 3.77 -4.04 -4.06
N ILE A 54 2.58 -3.53 -3.72
CA ILE A 54 2.39 -2.16 -3.22
C ILE A 54 3.20 -1.96 -1.94
N PHE A 55 3.16 -2.90 -1.00
CA PHE A 55 3.94 -2.84 0.24
C PHE A 55 5.45 -2.69 -0.02
N VAL A 56 6.02 -3.59 -0.83
CA VAL A 56 7.45 -3.57 -1.16
C VAL A 56 7.83 -2.27 -1.88
N LEU A 57 7.04 -1.84 -2.87
CA LEU A 57 7.29 -0.60 -3.58
C LEU A 57 7.11 0.64 -2.70
N ALA A 58 6.20 0.62 -1.72
CA ALA A 58 6.04 1.68 -0.73
C ALA A 58 7.30 1.82 0.13
N LEU A 59 7.90 0.71 0.57
CA LEU A 59 9.16 0.71 1.31
C LEU A 59 10.32 1.26 0.46
N VAL A 60 10.44 0.81 -0.80
CA VAL A 60 11.44 1.33 -1.75
C VAL A 60 11.24 2.83 -1.97
N ARG A 61 10.01 3.27 -2.19
CA ARG A 61 9.66 4.68 -2.39
C ARG A 61 9.97 5.52 -1.14
N LEU A 62 9.66 5.01 0.05
CA LEU A 62 9.96 5.68 1.31
C LEU A 62 11.47 5.80 1.50
N GLY A 63 12.23 4.72 1.32
CA GLY A 63 13.69 4.74 1.36
C GLY A 63 14.29 5.73 0.36
N PHE A 64 13.78 5.73 -0.88
CA PHE A 64 14.21 6.68 -1.91
C PHE A 64 13.96 8.13 -1.47
N ARG A 65 12.80 8.44 -0.91
CA ARG A 65 12.46 9.79 -0.41
C ARG A 65 13.33 10.22 0.77
N LEU A 66 13.73 9.30 1.63
CA LEU A 66 14.60 9.61 2.77
C LEU A 66 16.03 9.95 2.32
N VAL A 67 16.52 9.29 1.26
CA VAL A 67 17.84 9.54 0.67
C VAL A 67 17.82 10.76 -0.28
N HIS A 68 16.75 10.94 -1.05
CA HIS A 68 16.60 12.01 -2.03
C HIS A 68 15.52 12.99 -1.59
N ARG A 69 15.95 14.11 -0.98
CA ARG A 69 15.04 15.15 -0.52
C ARG A 69 14.27 15.74 -1.71
N PRO A 70 12.92 15.83 -1.63
CA PRO A 70 12.14 16.48 -2.67
C PRO A 70 12.46 17.98 -2.74
N PRO A 71 12.18 18.64 -3.88
CA PRO A 71 12.28 20.10 -3.99
C PRO A 71 11.49 20.80 -2.87
N PRO A 72 11.97 21.95 -2.38
CA PRO A 72 11.29 22.70 -1.34
C PRO A 72 9.93 23.20 -1.82
N LEU A 73 8.97 23.30 -0.90
CA LEU A 73 7.68 23.93 -1.18
C LEU A 73 7.87 25.44 -1.44
N PRO A 74 7.00 26.08 -2.25
CA PRO A 74 7.04 27.51 -2.48
C PRO A 74 7.03 28.31 -1.16
N ALA A 75 7.84 29.36 -1.10
CA ALA A 75 8.04 30.13 0.13
C ALA A 75 6.74 30.84 0.57
N ASP A 76 5.96 31.30 -0.40
CA ASP A 76 4.67 31.99 -0.29
C ASP A 76 3.50 31.08 0.08
N LEU A 77 3.68 29.76 0.11
CA LEU A 77 2.60 28.83 0.47
C LEU A 77 2.15 29.02 1.93
N PRO A 78 0.84 29.15 2.22
CA PRO A 78 0.32 29.24 3.58
C PRO A 78 0.72 28.04 4.46
N ALA A 79 0.98 28.29 5.75
CA ALA A 79 1.43 27.25 6.69
C ALA A 79 0.48 26.04 6.76
N TRP A 80 -0.84 26.26 6.71
CA TRP A 80 -1.82 25.18 6.74
C TRP A 80 -1.77 24.31 5.48
N GLN A 81 -1.45 24.88 4.31
CA GLN A 81 -1.27 24.11 3.06
C GLN A 81 0.02 23.29 3.11
N LYS A 82 1.11 23.86 3.67
CA LYS A 82 2.37 23.13 3.89
C LYS A 82 2.16 21.94 4.84
N LEU A 83 1.39 22.15 5.91
CA LEU A 83 1.03 21.10 6.86
C LEU A 83 0.14 20.03 6.22
N ALA A 84 -0.91 20.42 5.49
CA ALA A 84 -1.80 19.49 4.80
C ALA A 84 -1.06 18.65 3.76
N ALA A 85 -0.18 19.28 2.96
CA ALA A 85 0.64 18.58 1.98
C ALA A 85 1.59 17.57 2.63
N THR A 86 2.27 17.97 3.71
CA THR A 86 3.22 17.07 4.39
C THR A 86 2.50 15.97 5.18
N GLY A 87 1.43 16.32 5.88
CA GLY A 87 0.60 15.39 6.66
C GLY A 87 -0.07 14.34 5.80
N SER A 88 -0.72 14.73 4.70
CA SER A 88 -1.32 13.78 3.76
C SER A 88 -0.30 12.82 3.16
N HIS A 89 0.90 13.30 2.80
CA HIS A 89 1.95 12.42 2.29
C HIS A 89 2.35 11.34 3.29
N TRP A 90 2.59 11.72 4.55
CA TRP A 90 2.98 10.77 5.59
C TRP A 90 1.84 9.82 5.97
N LEU A 91 0.61 10.33 6.03
CA LEU A 91 -0.57 9.50 6.23
C LEU A 91 -0.70 8.46 5.11
N LEU A 92 -0.53 8.87 3.86
CA LEU A 92 -0.56 7.96 2.72
C LEU A 92 0.55 6.90 2.80
N TYR A 93 1.77 7.26 3.22
CA TYR A 93 2.84 6.27 3.48
C TYR A 93 2.44 5.28 4.56
N ALA A 94 1.87 5.75 5.67
CA ALA A 94 1.40 4.88 6.73
C ALA A 94 0.32 3.92 6.22
N LEU A 95 -0.68 4.41 5.47
CA LEU A 95 -1.74 3.57 4.91
C LEU A 95 -1.20 2.53 3.90
N MET A 96 -0.29 2.93 3.01
CA MET A 96 0.34 2.03 2.03
C MET A 96 1.15 0.90 2.67
N ILE A 97 1.62 1.09 3.91
CA ILE A 97 2.44 0.12 4.65
C ILE A 97 1.56 -0.71 5.59
N LEU A 98 0.71 -0.05 6.37
CA LEU A 98 -0.13 -0.67 7.38
C LEU A 98 -1.24 -1.52 6.76
N MET A 99 -1.91 -1.07 5.69
CA MET A 99 -3.01 -1.85 5.11
C MET A 99 -2.55 -3.24 4.61
N PRO A 100 -1.45 -3.37 3.84
CA PRO A 100 -0.93 -4.69 3.47
C PRO A 100 -0.46 -5.53 4.66
N LEU A 101 0.14 -4.90 5.68
CA LEU A 101 0.55 -5.61 6.90
C LEU A 101 -0.64 -6.16 7.68
N ILE A 102 -1.72 -5.38 7.81
CA ILE A 102 -2.99 -5.82 8.40
C ILE A 102 -3.55 -6.98 7.57
N GLY A 103 -3.52 -6.89 6.23
CA GLY A 103 -3.96 -7.97 5.35
C GLY A 103 -3.15 -9.26 5.49
N TRP A 104 -1.81 -9.15 5.57
CA TRP A 104 -0.93 -10.30 5.80
C TRP A 104 -1.11 -10.89 7.20
N GLY A 105 -1.27 -10.05 8.22
CA GLY A 105 -1.60 -10.47 9.58
C GLY A 105 -2.94 -11.19 9.65
N MET A 106 -3.97 -10.67 8.97
CA MET A 106 -5.28 -11.28 8.86
C MET A 106 -5.15 -12.68 8.27
N LEU A 107 -4.47 -12.83 7.12
CA LEU A 107 -4.29 -14.15 6.49
C LEU A 107 -3.49 -15.11 7.37
N SER A 108 -2.48 -14.61 8.10
CA SER A 108 -1.70 -15.40 9.07
C SER A 108 -2.59 -15.94 10.19
N ALA A 109 -3.42 -15.10 10.80
CA ALA A 109 -4.34 -15.48 11.87
C ALA A 109 -5.43 -16.46 11.41
N GLY A 110 -5.88 -16.35 10.15
CA GLY A 110 -6.91 -17.19 9.54
C GLY A 110 -6.44 -18.51 8.93
N LYS A 111 -5.15 -18.86 9.05
CA LYS A 111 -4.51 -20.02 8.37
C LYS A 111 -4.62 -20.00 6.84
N TYR A 112 -4.69 -18.80 6.25
CA TYR A 112 -4.70 -18.66 4.80
C TYR A 112 -3.26 -18.43 4.31
N PRO A 113 -2.64 -19.37 3.59
CA PRO A 113 -1.30 -19.15 3.07
C PRO A 113 -1.31 -17.98 2.07
N VAL A 114 -0.32 -17.10 2.20
CA VAL A 114 -0.10 -16.01 1.24
C VAL A 114 0.83 -16.55 0.15
N LEU A 115 0.21 -17.06 -0.91
CA LEU A 115 0.90 -17.53 -2.11
C LEU A 115 1.35 -16.33 -2.93
N MET A 116 2.65 -16.17 -3.06
CA MET A 116 3.29 -15.37 -4.09
C MET A 116 3.49 -16.28 -5.32
N GLY A 117 3.48 -15.70 -6.52
CA GLY A 117 3.64 -16.46 -7.77
C GLY A 117 4.83 -17.43 -7.74
N GLY A 118 4.72 -18.55 -8.44
CA GLY A 118 5.77 -19.57 -8.50
C GLY A 118 5.88 -20.47 -7.27
N GLY A 119 4.86 -20.51 -6.40
CA GLY A 119 4.79 -21.42 -5.25
C GLY A 119 5.47 -20.91 -3.98
N PHE A 120 5.95 -19.66 -3.97
CA PHE A 120 6.54 -19.06 -2.79
C PHE A 120 5.45 -18.68 -1.77
N VAL A 121 5.47 -19.30 -0.60
CA VAL A 121 4.54 -18.98 0.50
C VAL A 121 5.24 -18.09 1.51
N LEU A 122 4.65 -16.92 1.79
CA LEU A 122 5.19 -16.05 2.83
C LEU A 122 4.96 -16.64 4.22
N PRO A 123 5.93 -16.51 5.14
CA PRO A 123 5.75 -16.97 6.51
C PRO A 123 4.63 -16.18 7.20
N PRO A 124 3.90 -16.81 8.13
CA PRO A 124 2.93 -16.09 8.96
C PRO A 124 3.66 -15.08 9.85
N ILE A 125 3.07 -13.90 10.04
CA ILE A 125 3.61 -12.83 10.89
C ILE A 125 2.89 -12.70 12.23
N LEU A 126 1.76 -13.40 12.39
CA LEU A 126 0.94 -13.42 13.60
C LEU A 126 0.48 -14.87 13.91
N PRO A 127 0.22 -15.19 15.18
CA PRO A 127 -0.30 -16.49 15.59
C PRO A 127 -1.72 -16.72 15.05
N GLN A 128 -2.12 -17.98 15.01
CA GLN A 128 -3.46 -18.39 14.61
C GLN A 128 -4.45 -18.07 15.73
N ASP A 129 -5.38 -17.15 15.46
CA ASP A 129 -6.39 -16.71 16.42
C ASP A 129 -7.63 -16.19 15.66
N PRO A 130 -8.80 -16.84 15.79
CA PRO A 130 -10.03 -16.41 15.14
C PRO A 130 -10.51 -15.01 15.56
N ALA A 131 -10.30 -14.60 16.81
CA ALA A 131 -10.68 -13.27 17.29
C ALA A 131 -9.79 -12.19 16.65
N LEU A 132 -8.48 -12.47 16.59
CA LEU A 132 -7.53 -11.60 15.90
C LEU A 132 -7.83 -11.49 14.40
N PHE A 133 -8.18 -12.60 13.75
CA PHE A 133 -8.63 -12.61 12.36
C PHE A 133 -9.83 -11.69 12.14
N ALA A 134 -10.85 -11.80 12.99
CA ALA A 134 -12.07 -10.99 12.87
C ALA A 134 -11.78 -9.49 13.02
N TRP A 135 -10.95 -9.12 14.00
CA TRP A 135 -10.56 -7.73 14.21
C TRP A 135 -9.73 -7.18 13.04
N LEU A 136 -8.74 -7.93 12.56
CA LEU A 136 -7.92 -7.51 11.42
C LEU A 136 -8.72 -7.43 10.12
N ARG A 137 -9.72 -8.30 9.94
CA ARG A 137 -10.64 -8.23 8.79
C ARG A 137 -11.45 -6.94 8.80
N GLU A 138 -11.95 -6.53 9.95
CA GLU A 138 -12.68 -5.27 10.07
C GLU A 138 -11.75 -4.07 9.85
N ALA A 139 -10.55 -4.10 10.41
CA ALA A 139 -9.55 -3.05 10.22
C ALA A 139 -9.05 -2.94 8.76
N HIS A 140 -9.12 -4.02 7.98
CA HIS A 140 -8.65 -4.05 6.59
C HIS A 140 -9.70 -3.69 5.54
N ARG A 141 -10.98 -3.66 5.91
CA ARG A 141 -12.06 -3.30 4.98
C ARG A 141 -11.90 -1.88 4.45
#